data_AF-A0A8T3CCD5-F1
#
_entry.id   AF-A0A8T3CCD5-F1
#
_cell.length_a   1.000
_cell.length_b   1.000
_cell.length_c   1.000
_cell.angle_alpha   90.00
_cell.angle_beta   90.00
_cell.angle_gamma   90.00
#
_symmetry.space_group_name_H-M   'P 1'
#
loop_
_entity.id
_entity.type
_entity.pdbx_description
1 polymer ?
#
loop_
_entity_poly.entity_id
_entity_poly.type
_entity_poly.pdbx_seq_one_letter_code
_entity_poly.pdbx_strand_id
1 'polypeptide(L)'
;MEKAGGQWADELPNVLWAYRTTARTPTGETPYNLCFGTEAVIPVDIGVPSHRVQTFDSNANDEKLRHNLDLLPEVRDGTILKVAAYHQRVARHYNRRMKPRHISVGDLVLRSIEAAGKGPQRNKLSPLWEGPYQVAASVKPVTFKLKDAEGKMLPLTWNIENLRKYYQ
;
A
#
# COMPACT_ATOMS: atom_id res chain seq x y z
N MET A 1 12.79 32.37 10.98
CA MET A 1 12.12 31.08 10.71
C MET A 1 11.90 31.01 9.20
N GLU A 2 12.90 30.51 8.47
CA GLU A 2 12.94 30.67 7.01
C GLU A 2 12.63 29.33 6.31
N LYS A 3 11.59 29.36 5.47
CA LYS A 3 11.34 28.51 4.28
C LYS A 3 11.53 26.98 4.41
N ALA A 4 10.70 26.30 5.19
CA ALA A 4 10.62 24.83 5.16
C ALA A 4 9.71 24.24 4.05
N GLY A 5 9.04 25.07 3.24
CA GLY A 5 7.93 24.63 2.38
C GLY A 5 8.25 24.33 0.90
N GLY A 6 9.52 24.40 0.47
CA GLY A 6 9.84 24.41 -0.98
C GLY A 6 11.03 23.55 -1.44
N GLN A 7 11.82 22.96 -0.54
CA GLN A 7 13.05 22.24 -0.88
C GLN A 7 12.84 20.74 -1.19
N TRP A 8 11.59 20.29 -1.25
CA TRP A 8 11.27 18.88 -1.52
C TRP A 8 11.91 18.39 -2.82
N ALA A 9 11.85 19.21 -3.89
CA ALA A 9 12.40 18.83 -5.17
C ALA A 9 13.93 18.66 -5.11
N ASP A 10 14.59 19.49 -4.30
CA ASP A 10 16.05 19.45 -4.11
C ASP A 10 16.49 18.24 -3.26
N GLU A 11 15.66 17.81 -2.30
CA GLU A 11 15.93 16.66 -1.43
C GLU A 11 15.50 15.31 -2.02
N LEU A 12 14.66 15.30 -3.06
CA LEU A 12 14.15 14.08 -3.68
C LEU A 12 15.26 13.08 -4.06
N PRO A 13 16.40 13.49 -4.68
CA PRO A 13 17.50 12.56 -4.97
C PRO A 13 18.07 11.89 -3.72
N ASN A 14 18.23 12.64 -2.62
CA ASN A 14 18.75 12.12 -1.35
C ASN A 14 17.77 11.11 -0.73
N VAL A 15 16.47 11.43 -0.74
CA VAL A 15 15.42 10.54 -0.23
C VAL A 15 15.33 9.26 -1.05
N LEU A 16 15.38 9.36 -2.38
CA LEU A 16 15.39 8.19 -3.26
C LEU A 16 16.63 7.33 -3.04
N TRP A 17 17.79 7.96 -2.84
CA TRP A 17 19.03 7.24 -2.54
C TRP A 17 18.91 6.47 -1.23
N ALA A 18 18.50 7.13 -0.13
CA ALA A 18 18.29 6.48 1.15
C ALA A 18 17.27 5.35 1.07
N TYR A 19 16.18 5.53 0.32
CA TYR A 19 15.19 4.48 0.10
C TYR A 19 15.78 3.26 -0.60
N ARG A 20 16.62 3.46 -1.62
CA ARG A 20 17.23 2.39 -2.42
C ARG A 20 18.31 1.61 -1.65
N THR A 21 18.99 2.24 -0.70
CA THR A 21 20.13 1.66 0.04
C THR A 21 19.80 1.23 1.47
N THR A 22 18.55 1.40 1.92
CA THR A 22 18.09 0.94 3.24
C THR A 22 17.29 -0.35 3.12
N ALA A 23 17.64 -1.34 3.95
CA ALA A 23 16.95 -2.63 3.95
C ALA A 23 15.48 -2.43 4.37
N ARG A 24 14.55 -3.05 3.63
CA ARG A 24 13.12 -2.91 3.92
C ARG A 24 12.67 -4.03 4.86
N THR A 25 11.91 -3.70 5.89
CA THR A 25 11.39 -4.68 6.86
C THR A 25 10.67 -5.89 6.23
N PRO A 26 9.88 -5.76 5.13
CA PRO A 26 9.23 -6.90 4.51
C PRO A 26 10.19 -7.84 3.75
N THR A 27 11.24 -7.30 3.13
CA THR A 27 12.17 -8.07 2.28
C THR A 27 13.43 -8.51 3.04
N GLY A 28 13.86 -7.74 4.03
CA GLY A 28 15.17 -7.88 4.69
C GLY A 28 16.34 -7.41 3.83
N GLU A 29 16.10 -7.02 2.58
CA GLU A 29 17.09 -6.62 1.58
C GLU A 29 16.88 -5.16 1.17
N THR A 30 17.92 -4.51 0.64
CA THR A 30 17.79 -3.19 0.03
C THR A 30 17.19 -3.30 -1.39
N PRO A 31 16.39 -2.31 -1.84
CA PRO A 31 15.92 -2.29 -3.23
C PRO A 31 17.06 -2.28 -4.26
N TYR A 32 18.20 -1.68 -3.94
CA TYR A 32 19.37 -1.64 -4.82
C TYR A 32 19.96 -3.05 -5.01
N ASN A 33 20.14 -3.81 -3.92
CA ASN A 33 20.61 -5.20 -4.01
C ASN A 33 19.66 -6.07 -4.85
N LEU A 34 18.35 -5.93 -4.65
CA LEU A 34 17.37 -6.69 -5.44
C LEU A 34 17.35 -6.33 -6.92
N CYS A 35 17.81 -5.12 -7.29
CA CYS A 35 17.86 -4.68 -8.68
C CYS A 35 19.18 -5.07 -9.36
N PHE A 36 20.31 -4.86 -8.68
CA PHE A 36 21.65 -4.93 -9.25
C PHE A 36 22.53 -6.08 -8.70
N GLY A 37 22.03 -6.87 -7.75
CA GLY A 37 22.75 -8.00 -7.17
C GLY A 37 23.83 -7.63 -6.16
N THR A 38 23.99 -6.36 -5.79
CA THR A 38 24.98 -5.96 -4.79
C THR A 38 24.51 -4.72 -4.06
N GLU A 39 25.05 -4.47 -2.86
CA GLU A 39 24.76 -3.24 -2.12
C GLU A 39 25.48 -2.03 -2.72
N ALA A 40 24.81 -0.89 -2.79
CA ALA A 40 25.43 0.35 -3.24
C ALA A 40 26.53 0.80 -2.25
N VAL A 41 27.52 1.52 -2.76
CA VAL A 41 28.43 2.29 -1.91
C VAL A 41 27.74 3.60 -1.57
N ILE A 42 27.47 3.84 -0.29
CA ILE A 42 26.74 5.04 0.15
C ILE A 42 27.69 6.22 0.39
N PRO A 43 27.24 7.48 0.33
CA PRO A 43 28.11 8.64 0.51
C PRO A 43 28.97 8.61 1.79
N VAL A 44 28.46 8.06 2.89
CA VAL A 44 29.22 7.90 4.13
C VAL A 44 30.39 6.93 3.98
N ASP A 45 30.28 5.90 3.13
CA ASP A 45 31.37 4.96 2.85
C ASP A 45 32.52 5.63 2.06
N ILE A 46 32.25 6.75 1.40
CA ILE A 46 33.24 7.57 0.68
C ILE A 46 33.83 8.63 1.61
N GLY A 47 32.97 9.33 2.36
CA GLY A 47 33.38 10.37 3.30
C GLY A 47 34.23 9.82 4.47
N VAL A 48 33.95 8.60 4.91
CA VAL A 48 34.81 7.79 5.78
C VAL A 48 35.13 6.51 5.01
N PRO A 49 36.29 6.43 4.33
CA PRO A 49 36.59 5.35 3.40
C PRO A 49 36.33 3.98 4.02
N SER A 50 35.29 3.31 3.57
CA SER A 50 34.99 1.95 4.01
C SER A 50 36.03 0.97 3.45
N HIS A 51 36.12 -0.24 4.02
CA HIS A 51 37.01 -1.27 3.50
C HIS A 51 36.78 -1.54 2.01
N ARG A 52 35.51 -1.54 1.57
CA ARG A 52 35.11 -1.71 0.15
C ARG A 52 35.75 -0.67 -0.77
N VAL A 53 35.88 0.57 -0.31
CA VAL A 53 36.50 1.67 -1.07
C VAL A 53 38.02 1.57 -1.01
N GLN A 54 38.58 1.27 0.17
CA GLN A 54 40.03 1.22 0.37
C GLN A 54 40.71 0.06 -0.39
N THR A 55 40.06 -1.10 -0.49
CA THR A 55 40.61 -2.28 -1.20
C THR A 55 39.90 -2.54 -2.52
N PHE A 56 39.41 -1.50 -3.17
CA PHE A 56 38.77 -1.62 -4.47
C PHE A 56 39.79 -2.09 -5.51
N ASP A 57 39.50 -3.22 -6.14
CA ASP A 57 40.18 -3.70 -7.34
C ASP A 57 39.13 -3.97 -8.41
N SER A 58 39.31 -3.38 -9.60
CA SER A 58 38.29 -3.41 -10.65
C SER A 58 38.02 -4.84 -11.14
N ASN A 59 39.08 -5.64 -11.34
CA ASN A 59 38.96 -6.98 -11.89
C ASN A 59 38.28 -7.93 -10.90
N ALA A 60 38.72 -7.91 -9.64
CA ALA A 60 38.10 -8.70 -8.57
C ALA A 60 36.65 -8.27 -8.27
N ASN A 61 36.34 -6.97 -8.41
CA ASN A 61 34.98 -6.47 -8.22
C ASN A 61 34.04 -6.96 -9.34
N ASP A 62 34.49 -6.94 -10.59
CA ASP A 62 33.69 -7.42 -11.73
C ASP A 62 33.39 -8.93 -11.63
N GLU A 63 34.37 -9.72 -11.20
CA GLU A 63 34.17 -11.16 -10.96
C GLU A 63 33.14 -11.40 -9.85
N LYS A 64 33.26 -10.70 -8.72
CA LYS A 64 32.29 -10.76 -7.62
C LYS A 64 30.90 -10.33 -8.05
N LEU A 65 30.79 -9.27 -8.87
CA LEU A 65 29.51 -8.78 -9.36
C LEU A 65 28.81 -9.83 -10.24
N ARG A 66 29.55 -10.50 -11.14
CA ARG A 66 29.01 -11.59 -11.95
C ARG A 66 28.49 -12.73 -11.08
N HIS A 67 29.28 -13.15 -10.10
CA HIS A 67 28.86 -14.19 -9.16
C HIS A 67 27.60 -13.81 -8.38
N ASN A 68 27.51 -12.56 -7.91
CA ASN A 68 26.32 -12.11 -7.19
C ASN A 68 25.09 -12.02 -8.10
N LEU A 69 25.26 -11.66 -9.38
CA LEU A 69 24.18 -11.65 -10.36
C LEU A 69 23.65 -13.06 -10.63
N ASP A 70 24.54 -14.07 -10.63
CA ASP A 70 24.15 -15.48 -10.75
C ASP A 70 23.31 -15.93 -9.55
N LEU A 71 23.57 -15.42 -8.34
CA LEU A 71 22.83 -15.73 -7.09
C LEU A 71 21.61 -14.83 -6.84
N LEU A 72 21.43 -13.78 -7.63
CA LEU A 72 20.35 -12.81 -7.46
C LEU A 72 18.94 -13.43 -7.58
N PRO A 73 18.69 -14.40 -8.50
CA PRO A 73 17.40 -15.09 -8.54
C PRO A 73 17.02 -15.75 -7.20
N GLU A 74 17.95 -16.44 -6.55
CA GLU A 74 17.74 -17.12 -5.27
C GLU A 74 17.43 -16.13 -4.15
N VAL A 75 18.14 -14.99 -4.14
CA VAL A 75 17.85 -13.88 -3.20
C VAL A 75 16.42 -13.38 -3.42
N ARG A 76 16.03 -13.13 -4.68
CA ARG A 76 14.67 -12.65 -5.02
C ARG A 76 13.61 -13.65 -4.59
N ASP A 77 13.79 -14.93 -4.87
CA ASP A 77 12.85 -15.98 -4.46
C ASP A 77 12.70 -16.05 -2.93
N GLY A 78 13.81 -15.97 -2.21
CA GLY A 78 13.80 -15.87 -0.75
C GLY A 78 13.05 -14.63 -0.25
N THR A 79 13.20 -13.48 -0.91
CA THR A 79 12.47 -12.26 -0.54
C THR A 79 10.97 -12.35 -0.80
N ILE A 80 10.52 -13.02 -1.87
CA ILE A 80 9.09 -13.22 -2.14
C ILE A 80 8.43 -13.96 -0.97
N LEU A 81 9.09 -15.00 -0.45
CA LEU A 81 8.59 -15.74 0.70
C LEU A 81 8.53 -14.87 1.97
N LYS A 82 9.58 -14.08 2.24
CA LYS A 82 9.61 -13.13 3.38
C LYS A 82 8.48 -12.11 3.28
N VAL A 83 8.27 -11.54 2.10
CA VAL A 83 7.21 -10.55 1.82
C VAL A 83 5.83 -11.16 2.02
N ALA A 84 5.59 -12.37 1.51
CA ALA A 84 4.33 -13.08 1.72
C ALA A 84 4.05 -13.33 3.22
N ALA A 85 5.05 -13.81 3.97
CA ALA A 85 4.93 -14.02 5.41
C ALA A 85 4.69 -12.71 6.18
N TYR A 86 5.37 -11.63 5.78
CA TYR A 86 5.17 -10.30 6.34
C TYR A 86 3.73 -9.81 6.11
N HIS A 87 3.24 -9.85 4.87
CA HIS A 87 1.87 -9.44 4.53
C HIS A 87 0.83 -10.26 5.30
N GLN A 88 1.04 -11.57 5.44
CA GLN A 88 0.13 -12.41 6.22
C GLN A 88 0.11 -12.00 7.70
N ARG A 89 1.26 -11.69 8.30
CA ARG A 89 1.33 -11.20 9.68
C ARG A 89 0.62 -9.86 9.87
N VAL A 90 0.83 -8.92 8.96
CA VAL A 90 0.15 -7.61 8.98
C VAL A 90 -1.36 -7.78 8.81
N ALA A 91 -1.80 -8.61 7.87
CA ALA A 91 -3.22 -8.90 7.65
C ALA A 91 -3.87 -9.53 8.88
N ARG A 92 -3.23 -10.52 9.53
CA ARG A 92 -3.73 -11.11 10.78
C ARG A 92 -3.84 -10.07 11.89
N HIS A 93 -2.84 -9.20 12.05
CA HIS A 93 -2.87 -8.16 13.07
C HIS A 93 -4.02 -7.17 12.85
N TYR A 94 -4.23 -6.74 11.60
CA TYR A 94 -5.34 -5.87 11.23
C TYR A 94 -6.70 -6.56 11.47
N ASN A 95 -6.87 -7.78 10.91
CA ASN A 95 -8.11 -8.54 10.99
C ASN A 95 -8.50 -8.88 12.44
N ARG A 96 -7.54 -9.04 13.37
CA ARG A 96 -7.83 -9.30 14.79
C ARG A 96 -8.68 -8.21 15.44
N ARG A 97 -8.56 -6.95 15.00
CA ARG A 97 -9.30 -5.82 15.56
C ARG A 97 -10.56 -5.48 14.77
N MET A 98 -10.77 -6.14 13.62
CA MET A 98 -11.89 -5.84 12.74
C MET A 98 -13.14 -6.61 13.20
N LYS A 99 -14.24 -5.90 13.46
CA LYS A 99 -15.55 -6.52 13.66
C LYS A 99 -16.17 -6.80 12.28
N PRO A 100 -16.45 -8.05 11.91
CA PRO A 100 -17.09 -8.35 10.63
C PRO A 100 -18.43 -7.64 10.53
N ARG A 101 -18.64 -6.85 9.47
CA ARG A 101 -19.95 -6.33 9.12
C ARG A 101 -20.63 -7.33 8.21
N HIS A 102 -21.78 -7.85 8.62
CA HIS A 102 -22.56 -8.77 7.82
C HIS A 102 -23.68 -8.00 7.11
N ILE A 103 -23.61 -7.91 5.78
CA ILE A 103 -24.66 -7.39 4.90
C ILE A 103 -24.98 -8.47 3.88
N SER A 104 -26.26 -8.83 3.78
CA SER A 104 -26.76 -9.87 2.90
C SER A 104 -27.73 -9.27 1.88
N VAL A 105 -27.93 -10.01 0.78
CA VAL A 105 -28.95 -9.67 -0.20
C VAL A 105 -30.31 -9.63 0.48
N GLY A 106 -31.07 -8.58 0.20
CA GLY A 106 -32.35 -8.30 0.84
C GLY A 106 -32.29 -7.31 2.00
N ASP A 107 -31.12 -7.09 2.61
CA ASP A 107 -30.96 -6.16 3.73
C ASP A 107 -31.24 -4.71 3.28
N LEU A 108 -31.88 -3.94 4.16
CA LEU A 108 -32.01 -2.49 4.01
C LEU A 108 -30.77 -1.78 4.55
N VAL A 109 -30.20 -0.93 3.71
CA VAL A 109 -28.96 -0.19 3.98
C VAL A 109 -29.08 1.28 3.63
N LEU A 110 -28.36 2.10 4.37
CA LEU A 110 -28.08 3.48 4.05
C LEU A 110 -26.73 3.54 3.31
N ARG A 111 -26.61 4.43 2.33
CA ARG A 111 -25.36 4.69 1.60
C ARG A 111 -24.73 6.01 2.01
N SER A 112 -23.41 6.08 2.00
CA SER A 112 -22.68 7.33 2.23
C SER A 112 -22.95 8.31 1.09
N ILE A 113 -23.29 9.55 1.44
CA ILE A 113 -23.58 10.61 0.47
C ILE A 113 -22.30 11.19 -0.13
N GLU A 114 -21.19 11.12 0.62
CA GLU A 114 -19.85 11.49 0.12
C GLU A 114 -19.39 10.54 -0.98
N ALA A 115 -19.50 9.24 -0.75
CA ALA A 115 -19.20 8.22 -1.75
C ALA A 115 -20.15 8.28 -2.96
N ALA A 116 -21.32 8.91 -2.81
CA ALA A 116 -22.25 9.19 -3.91
C ALA A 116 -21.87 10.42 -4.76
N GLY A 117 -20.80 11.14 -4.43
CA GLY A 117 -20.38 12.35 -5.15
C GLY A 117 -21.23 13.60 -4.87
N LYS A 118 -22.13 13.57 -3.87
CA LYS A 118 -23.01 14.70 -3.51
C LYS A 118 -22.37 15.61 -2.43
N GLY A 119 -21.04 15.67 -2.39
CA GLY A 119 -20.24 16.36 -1.36
C GLY A 119 -20.22 17.90 -1.38
N PRO A 120 -20.15 18.60 -2.53
CA PRO A 120 -19.83 20.03 -2.54
C PRO A 120 -21.00 20.98 -2.15
N GLN A 121 -22.22 20.47 -2.00
CA GLN A 121 -23.42 21.26 -1.65
C GLN A 121 -23.86 21.02 -0.19
N ARG A 122 -22.92 20.71 0.72
CA ARG A 122 -23.22 20.35 2.11
C ARG A 122 -22.79 21.40 3.11
N ASN A 123 -23.67 21.63 4.08
CA ASN A 123 -23.35 22.30 5.33
C ASN A 123 -23.15 21.25 6.45
N LYS A 124 -22.63 21.69 7.61
CA LYS A 124 -22.35 20.83 8.78
C LYS A 124 -23.58 20.06 9.31
N LEU A 125 -24.79 20.45 8.92
CA LEU A 125 -26.06 19.87 9.38
C LEU A 125 -26.68 18.88 8.38
N SER A 126 -26.07 18.70 7.21
CA SER A 126 -26.59 17.78 6.19
C SER A 126 -26.41 16.30 6.64
N PRO A 127 -27.43 15.42 6.51
CA PRO A 127 -27.35 14.03 6.99
C PRO A 127 -26.21 13.26 6.34
N LEU A 128 -25.36 12.49 7.04
CA LEU A 128 -24.21 11.83 6.39
C LEU A 128 -24.57 10.63 5.48
N TRP A 129 -25.78 10.09 5.64
CA TRP A 129 -26.24 8.85 5.03
C TRP A 129 -27.58 9.05 4.32
N GLU A 130 -27.78 8.41 3.15
CA GLU A 130 -29.01 8.45 2.34
C GLU A 130 -29.63 7.05 2.25
N GLY A 131 -30.95 6.96 2.24
CA GLY A 131 -31.69 5.72 2.07
C GLY A 131 -33.02 5.73 2.82
N PRO A 132 -33.67 4.57 2.99
CA PRO A 132 -33.13 3.22 2.80
C PRO A 132 -33.07 2.73 1.35
N TYR A 133 -32.06 1.91 1.05
CA TYR A 133 -31.92 1.12 -0.17
C TYR A 133 -31.91 -0.37 0.15
N GLN A 134 -32.35 -1.21 -0.76
CA GLN A 134 -32.25 -2.67 -0.58
C GLN A 134 -31.02 -3.23 -1.31
N VAL A 135 -30.28 -4.13 -0.65
CA VAL A 135 -29.20 -4.87 -1.30
C VAL A 135 -29.80 -5.86 -2.30
N ALA A 136 -29.53 -5.64 -3.59
CA ALA A 136 -30.07 -6.47 -4.66
C ALA A 136 -29.15 -7.66 -5.01
N ALA A 137 -27.83 -7.47 -4.94
CA ALA A 137 -26.86 -8.52 -5.24
C ALA A 137 -25.49 -8.25 -4.59
N SER A 138 -24.76 -9.30 -4.24
CA SER A 138 -23.34 -9.24 -3.88
C SER A 138 -22.47 -9.52 -5.13
N VAL A 139 -21.61 -8.58 -5.52
CA VAL A 139 -20.66 -8.75 -6.63
C VAL A 139 -19.35 -9.35 -6.14
N LYS A 140 -18.88 -8.90 -4.98
CA LYS A 140 -17.72 -9.42 -4.23
C LYS A 140 -18.08 -9.43 -2.73
N PRO A 141 -17.31 -10.11 -1.86
CA PRO A 141 -17.63 -10.17 -0.42
C PRO A 141 -17.87 -8.81 0.26
N VAL A 142 -17.24 -7.74 -0.24
CA VAL A 142 -17.36 -6.37 0.29
C VAL A 142 -18.01 -5.39 -0.69
N THR A 143 -18.60 -5.87 -1.79
CA THR A 143 -19.12 -5.01 -2.87
C THR A 143 -20.51 -5.44 -3.31
N PHE A 144 -21.46 -4.51 -3.25
CA PHE A 144 -22.89 -4.78 -3.42
C PHE A 144 -23.54 -3.88 -4.47
N LYS A 145 -24.59 -4.38 -5.12
CA LYS A 145 -25.53 -3.57 -5.92
C LYS A 145 -26.76 -3.26 -5.09
N LEU A 146 -27.26 -2.04 -5.22
CA LEU A 146 -28.41 -1.54 -4.49
C LEU A 146 -29.57 -1.27 -5.46
N LYS A 147 -30.80 -1.34 -4.92
CA LYS A 147 -32.01 -0.85 -5.57
C LYS A 147 -32.77 0.09 -4.64
N ASP A 148 -33.49 1.03 -5.21
CA ASP A 148 -34.41 1.93 -4.48
C ASP A 148 -35.73 1.24 -4.12
N ALA A 149 -36.63 1.99 -3.48
CA ALA A 149 -37.93 1.50 -3.02
C ALA A 149 -38.84 1.12 -4.19
N GLU A 150 -38.67 1.78 -5.34
CA GLU A 150 -39.37 1.54 -6.59
C GLU A 150 -38.80 0.33 -7.35
N GLY A 151 -37.73 -0.30 -6.84
CA GLY A 151 -37.09 -1.47 -7.43
C GLY A 151 -36.12 -1.15 -8.56
N LYS A 152 -35.85 0.13 -8.84
CA LYS A 152 -34.87 0.56 -9.83
C LYS A 152 -33.45 0.38 -9.28
N MET A 153 -32.61 -0.24 -10.10
CA MET A 153 -31.22 -0.50 -9.77
C MET A 153 -30.41 0.80 -9.79
N LEU A 154 -29.57 0.98 -8.76
CA LEU A 154 -28.58 2.05 -8.76
C LEU A 154 -27.45 1.69 -9.75
N PRO A 155 -26.91 2.67 -10.49
CA PRO A 155 -25.90 2.42 -11.51
C PRO A 155 -24.54 1.99 -10.94
N LEU A 156 -24.21 2.45 -9.73
CA LEU A 156 -22.93 2.18 -9.07
C LEU A 156 -22.99 0.95 -8.16
N THR A 157 -21.86 0.24 -8.07
CA THR A 157 -21.61 -0.75 -7.02
C THR A 157 -20.99 -0.10 -5.79
N TRP A 158 -21.36 -0.58 -4.61
CA TRP A 158 -21.03 0.05 -3.33
C TRP A 158 -20.15 -0.86 -2.47
N ASN A 159 -19.07 -0.31 -1.92
CA ASN A 159 -18.26 -0.98 -0.92
C ASN A 159 -19.00 -1.01 0.44
N ILE A 160 -18.89 -2.11 1.19
CA ILE A 160 -19.45 -2.28 2.54
C ILE A 160 -19.05 -1.16 3.53
N GLU A 161 -17.90 -0.52 3.34
CA GLU A 161 -17.45 0.61 4.14
C GLU A 161 -18.35 1.84 3.97
N ASN A 162 -18.92 2.01 2.78
CA ASN A 162 -19.82 3.10 2.41
C ASN A 162 -21.30 2.72 2.60
N LEU A 163 -21.59 1.61 3.28
CA LEU A 163 -22.92 1.14 3.60
C LEU A 163 -23.10 0.96 5.11
N ARG A 164 -24.32 1.23 5.58
CA ARG A 164 -24.73 1.01 6.97
C ARG A 164 -26.08 0.32 7.00
N LYS A 165 -26.27 -0.71 7.82
CA LYS A 165 -27.60 -1.32 8.00
C LYS A 165 -28.60 -0.31 8.54
N TYR A 166 -29.80 -0.31 7.97
CA TYR A 166 -30.87 0.64 8.32
C TYR A 166 -31.56 0.28 9.65
N TYR A 167 -31.63 -1.02 9.97
CA TYR A 167 -32.11 -1.53 11.25
C TYR A 167 -31.05 -2.46 11.87
N GLN A 168 -30.75 -2.26 13.15
CA GLN A 168 -30.01 -3.20 14.00
C GLN A 168 -30.57 -3.17 15.41
#